data_AF-A0A368F933-F1
#
_entry.id   AF-A0A368F933-F1
#
_cell.length_a   1.000
_cell.length_b   1.000
_cell.length_c   1.000
_cell.angle_alpha   90.00
_cell.angle_beta   90.00
_cell.angle_gamma   90.00
#
_symmetry.space_group_name_H-M   'P 1'
#
loop_
_entity.id
_entity.type
_entity.pdbx_description
1 polymer ?
#
loop_
_entity_poly.entity_id
_entity_poly.type
_entity_poly.pdbx_seq_one_letter_code
_entity_poly.pdbx_strand_id
1 'polypeptide(L)'
;MAAAPVYHPAPVPSYEVFNDNHVVEMDSSQICPDGWRRYGDSCYYVEMEKLDYNRAEQRCSAKGGTMLAADTLEEWNEVMMFTPQYFWTWTGIVQDRDGERPHFKGGALDASRVNWLVKASSS
;
A
#
# COMPACT_ATOMS: atom_id res chain seq x y z
N MET A 1 44.45 18.50 -12.74
CA MET A 1 44.21 17.23 -12.00
C MET A 1 42.72 17.01 -11.98
N ALA A 2 42.20 15.97 -12.65
CA ALA A 2 40.78 15.64 -12.61
C ALA A 2 40.56 14.55 -11.55
N ALA A 3 39.51 14.68 -10.74
CA ALA A 3 39.14 13.68 -9.76
C ALA A 3 38.63 12.41 -10.47
N ALA A 4 39.00 11.23 -9.96
CA ALA A 4 38.51 9.95 -10.46
C ALA A 4 37.02 9.77 -10.14
N PRO A 5 36.24 9.09 -11.00
CA PRO A 5 34.84 8.82 -10.72
C PRO A 5 34.69 7.89 -9.51
N VAL A 6 33.74 8.22 -8.63
CA VAL A 6 33.37 7.38 -7.50
C VAL A 6 32.55 6.20 -8.03
N TYR A 7 33.07 4.98 -7.85
CA TYR A 7 32.35 3.76 -8.18
C TYR A 7 31.36 3.43 -7.07
N HIS A 8 30.07 3.48 -7.37
CA HIS A 8 29.03 2.92 -6.52
C HIS A 8 28.72 1.50 -7.02
N PRO A 9 28.95 0.45 -6.23
CA PRO A 9 28.57 -0.90 -6.62
C PRO A 9 27.04 -0.98 -6.76
N ALA A 10 26.58 -1.63 -7.83
CA ALA A 10 25.16 -1.89 -8.06
C ALA A 10 24.56 -2.74 -6.91
N PRO A 11 23.26 -2.57 -6.58
CA PRO A 11 22.60 -3.40 -5.57
C PRO A 11 22.67 -4.88 -5.97
N VAL A 12 23.14 -5.72 -5.06
CA VAL A 12 23.17 -7.17 -5.22
C VAL A 12 21.75 -7.74 -5.01
N PRO A 13 21.16 -8.46 -5.98
CA PRO A 13 19.87 -9.10 -5.77
C PRO A 13 20.02 -10.29 -4.81
N SER A 14 19.13 -10.38 -3.83
CA SER A 14 18.98 -11.56 -2.98
C SER A 14 18.39 -12.70 -3.81
N TYR A 15 19.14 -13.78 -4.06
CA TYR A 15 18.66 -14.96 -4.78
C TYR A 15 18.45 -16.13 -3.80
N GLU A 16 17.38 -16.91 -4.00
CA GLU A 16 17.22 -18.25 -3.41
C GLU A 16 17.44 -19.30 -4.50
N VAL A 17 18.26 -20.33 -4.22
CA VAL A 17 18.61 -21.37 -5.19
C VAL A 17 17.61 -22.51 -5.11
N PHE A 18 16.79 -22.70 -6.15
CA PHE A 18 15.98 -23.91 -6.33
C PHE A 18 16.53 -24.77 -7.48
N ASN A 19 16.43 -26.09 -7.32
CA ASN A 19 17.17 -27.19 -7.97
C ASN A 19 17.21 -27.29 -9.51
N ASP A 20 16.68 -26.33 -10.25
CA ASP A 20 16.76 -26.28 -11.71
C ASP A 20 17.30 -24.91 -12.10
N ASN A 21 18.62 -24.83 -12.32
CA ASN A 21 19.51 -23.81 -12.94
C ASN A 21 18.92 -22.54 -13.62
N HIS A 22 17.79 -22.03 -13.15
CA HIS A 22 17.06 -20.88 -13.66
C HIS A 22 17.23 -19.77 -12.62
N VAL A 23 18.07 -18.81 -12.95
CA VAL A 23 18.16 -17.56 -12.21
C VAL A 23 16.89 -16.79 -12.56
N VAL A 24 15.84 -16.93 -11.76
CA VAL A 24 14.74 -15.97 -11.80
C VAL A 24 15.31 -14.69 -11.21
N GLU A 25 15.64 -13.72 -12.06
CA GLU A 25 15.86 -12.37 -11.60
C GLU A 25 14.55 -11.92 -10.94
N MET A 26 14.51 -11.98 -9.60
CA MET A 26 13.46 -11.33 -8.84
C MET A 26 13.75 -9.85 -9.01
N ASP A 27 13.14 -9.23 -10.02
CA ASP A 27 13.22 -7.80 -10.21
C ASP A 27 12.91 -7.16 -8.86
N SER A 28 13.84 -6.39 -8.30
CA SER A 28 13.70 -5.81 -6.96
C SER A 28 12.43 -4.94 -6.84
N SER A 29 11.83 -4.55 -7.96
CA SER A 29 10.50 -3.92 -8.03
C SER A 29 9.36 -4.81 -7.50
N GLN A 30 9.56 -6.12 -7.47
CA GLN A 30 8.57 -7.12 -7.05
C GLN A 30 8.60 -7.40 -5.54
N ILE A 31 9.59 -6.87 -4.82
CA ILE A 31 9.75 -7.04 -3.38
C ILE A 31 9.26 -5.78 -2.69
N CYS A 32 8.24 -5.92 -1.83
CA CYS A 32 7.78 -4.82 -1.00
C CYS A 32 8.78 -4.51 0.13
N PRO A 33 8.91 -3.25 0.58
CA PRO A 33 9.78 -2.91 1.69
C PRO A 33 9.38 -3.64 2.98
N ASP A 34 10.29 -3.74 3.94
CA ASP A 34 10.03 -4.42 5.21
C ASP A 34 8.78 -3.89 5.92
N GLY A 35 7.90 -4.81 6.31
CA GLY A 35 6.63 -4.51 6.97
C GLY A 35 5.48 -4.13 6.01
N TRP A 36 5.74 -4.08 4.70
CA TRP A 36 4.70 -3.92 3.67
C TRP A 36 4.24 -5.29 3.17
N ARG A 37 2.96 -5.40 2.82
CA ARG A 37 2.39 -6.57 2.16
C ARG A 37 2.15 -6.31 0.70
N ARG A 38 2.45 -7.29 -0.14
CA ARG A 38 2.17 -7.23 -1.58
C ARG A 38 0.76 -7.71 -1.88
N TYR A 39 0.08 -7.01 -2.78
CA TYR A 39 -1.06 -7.53 -3.52
C TYR A 39 -1.04 -6.97 -4.94
N GLY A 40 -1.03 -7.86 -5.93
CA GLY A 40 -0.79 -7.49 -7.33
C GLY A 40 0.59 -6.83 -7.52
N ASP A 41 0.60 -5.66 -8.14
CA ASP A 41 1.81 -4.87 -8.41
C ASP A 41 2.03 -3.74 -7.38
N SER A 42 1.27 -3.75 -6.29
CA SER A 42 1.27 -2.72 -5.26
C SER A 42 1.70 -3.28 -3.90
N CYS A 43 2.26 -2.38 -3.09
CA CYS A 43 2.66 -2.65 -1.71
C CYS A 43 1.79 -1.83 -0.74
N TYR A 44 1.34 -2.47 0.34
CA TYR A 44 0.43 -1.89 1.32
C TYR A 44 1.04 -1.93 2.71
N TYR A 45 0.93 -0.82 3.44
CA TYR A 45 1.35 -0.71 4.83
C TYR A 45 0.16 -0.32 5.69
N VAL A 46 -0.04 -1.05 6.77
CA VAL A 46 -1.09 -0.75 7.76
C VAL A 46 -0.47 0.05 8.88
N GLU A 47 -0.85 1.32 9.00
CA GLU A 47 -0.46 2.14 10.15
C GLU A 47 -1.24 1.69 11.39
N MET A 48 -0.49 1.34 12.43
CA MET A 48 -1.04 0.78 13.67
C MET A 48 -1.27 1.87 14.72
N GLU A 49 -0.62 3.04 14.57
CA GLU A 49 -0.87 4.20 15.40
C GLU A 49 -2.29 4.74 15.14
N LYS A 50 -3.07 5.00 16.21
CA LYS A 50 -4.39 5.61 16.10
C LYS A 50 -4.24 7.11 15.82
N LEU A 51 -4.62 7.52 14.63
CA LEU A 51 -4.47 8.88 14.14
C LEU A 51 -5.81 9.46 13.69
N ASP A 52 -5.92 10.79 13.70
CA ASP A 52 -6.94 11.45 12.91
C ASP A 52 -6.62 11.32 11.41
N TYR A 53 -7.63 11.53 10.56
CA TYR A 53 -7.52 11.35 9.12
C TYR A 53 -6.34 12.09 8.49
N ASN A 54 -6.16 13.37 8.82
CA ASN A 54 -5.13 14.22 8.23
C ASN A 54 -3.73 13.74 8.61
N ARG A 55 -3.53 13.30 9.87
CA ARG A 55 -2.27 12.72 10.30
C ARG A 55 -2.02 11.36 9.66
N ALA A 56 -3.05 10.53 9.49
CA ALA A 56 -2.92 9.25 8.79
C ALA A 56 -2.45 9.45 7.34
N GLU A 57 -3.04 10.41 6.61
CA GLU A 57 -2.61 10.76 5.26
C GLU A 57 -1.13 11.21 5.23
N GLN A 58 -0.74 12.10 6.14
CA GLN A 58 0.64 12.55 6.25
C GLN A 58 1.61 11.40 6.56
N ARG A 59 1.20 10.42 7.39
CA ARG A 59 2.01 9.24 7.68
C ARG A 59 2.18 8.35 6.45
N CYS A 60 1.13 8.12 5.65
CA CYS A 60 1.24 7.41 4.39
C CYS A 60 2.25 8.10 3.46
N SER A 61 2.14 9.43 3.28
CA SER A 61 3.07 10.20 2.44
C SER A 61 4.51 10.19 2.96
N ALA A 62 4.71 10.29 4.29
CA ALA A 62 6.04 10.24 4.89
C ALA A 62 6.74 8.88 4.70
N LYS A 63 5.97 7.80 4.48
CA LYS A 63 6.48 6.47 4.15
C LYS A 63 6.64 6.24 2.64
N GLY A 64 6.40 7.25 1.81
CA GLY A 64 6.49 7.16 0.34
C GLY A 64 5.26 6.54 -0.33
N GLY A 65 4.14 6.40 0.39
CA GLY A 65 2.88 5.87 -0.15
C GLY A 65 1.75 6.90 -0.16
N THR A 66 0.56 6.43 -0.53
CA THR A 66 -0.69 7.18 -0.47
C THR A 66 -1.68 6.48 0.48
N MET A 67 -2.75 7.19 0.85
CA MET A 67 -3.92 6.51 1.43
C MET A 67 -4.46 5.46 0.46
N LEU A 68 -5.05 4.39 0.98
CA LEU A 68 -5.60 3.32 0.15
C LEU A 68 -6.66 3.85 -0.81
N ALA A 69 -6.42 3.68 -2.11
CA ALA A 69 -7.36 3.98 -3.18
C ALA A 69 -7.44 2.75 -4.08
N ALA A 70 -8.31 1.80 -3.70
CA ALA A 70 -8.37 0.51 -4.38
C ALA A 70 -9.00 0.66 -5.77
N ASP A 71 -8.44 -0.03 -6.75
CA ASP A 71 -8.93 -0.03 -8.14
C ASP A 71 -9.99 -1.12 -8.35
N THR A 72 -9.97 -2.16 -7.51
CA THR A 72 -10.87 -3.31 -7.60
C THR A 72 -11.47 -3.67 -6.25
N LEU A 73 -12.58 -4.42 -6.27
CA LEU A 73 -13.21 -4.90 -5.04
C LEU A 73 -12.35 -5.99 -4.38
N GLU A 74 -11.67 -6.78 -5.19
CA GLU A 74 -10.73 -7.83 -4.78
C GLU A 74 -9.55 -7.22 -4.02
N GLU A 75 -8.94 -6.16 -4.56
CA GLU A 75 -7.89 -5.40 -3.86
C GLU A 75 -8.39 -4.84 -2.52
N TRP A 76 -9.56 -4.21 -2.51
CA TRP A 76 -10.14 -3.69 -1.28
C TRP A 76 -10.29 -4.80 -0.22
N ASN A 77 -10.87 -5.93 -0.58
CA ASN A 77 -11.12 -7.03 0.36
C ASN A 77 -9.80 -7.58 0.92
N GLU A 78 -8.81 -7.82 0.07
CA GLU A 78 -7.52 -8.35 0.46
C GLU A 78 -6.78 -7.38 1.39
N VAL A 79 -6.70 -6.09 1.03
CA VAL A 79 -6.04 -5.09 1.87
C VAL A 79 -6.75 -4.92 3.21
N MET A 80 -8.09 -4.90 3.22
CA MET A 80 -8.86 -4.75 4.45
C MET A 80 -8.72 -5.96 5.39
N MET A 81 -8.48 -7.18 4.87
CA MET A 81 -8.19 -8.37 5.69
C MET A 81 -6.89 -8.25 6.49
N PHE A 82 -5.96 -7.39 6.07
CA PHE A 82 -4.70 -7.16 6.78
C PHE A 82 -4.80 -6.11 7.90
N THR A 83 -5.93 -5.41 7.98
CA THR A 83 -6.14 -4.32 8.95
C THR A 83 -6.54 -4.87 10.33
N PRO A 84 -6.33 -4.09 11.41
CA PRO A 84 -6.60 -4.57 12.76
C PRO A 84 -8.10 -4.82 12.95
N GLN A 85 -8.45 -6.02 13.42
CA GLN A 85 -9.84 -6.35 13.75
C GLN A 85 -10.37 -5.43 14.85
N TYR A 86 -11.68 -5.12 14.79
CA TYR A 86 -12.39 -4.29 15.76
C TYR A 86 -12.00 -2.80 15.81
N PHE A 87 -11.09 -2.36 14.95
CA PHE A 87 -10.73 -0.94 14.80
C PHE A 87 -11.23 -0.38 13.46
N TRP A 88 -11.40 0.94 13.43
CA TRP A 88 -11.61 1.67 12.19
C TRP A 88 -10.26 1.92 11.52
N THR A 89 -10.20 1.69 10.22
CA THR A 89 -9.03 1.98 9.40
C THR A 89 -9.38 3.11 8.46
N TRP A 90 -8.59 4.19 8.49
CA TRP A 90 -8.75 5.27 7.51
C TRP A 90 -8.33 4.79 6.12
N THR A 91 -9.09 5.18 5.11
CA THR A 91 -8.81 4.89 3.69
C THR A 91 -8.82 6.18 2.89
N GLY A 92 -8.52 6.12 1.60
CA GLY A 92 -8.57 7.27 0.69
C GLY A 92 -9.98 7.75 0.35
N ILE A 93 -11.03 7.22 1.00
CA ILE A 93 -12.41 7.67 0.78
C ILE A 93 -12.63 9.00 1.50
N VAL A 94 -13.09 9.99 0.76
CA VAL A 94 -13.41 11.34 1.23
C VAL A 94 -14.84 11.71 0.84
N GLN A 95 -15.39 12.72 1.53
CA GLN A 95 -16.66 13.33 1.17
C GLN A 95 -16.53 14.84 1.27
N ASP A 96 -16.71 15.54 0.15
CA ASP A 96 -16.67 16.98 0.11
C ASP A 96 -17.92 17.62 0.73
N ARG A 97 -17.77 18.85 1.20
CA ARG A 97 -18.81 19.58 1.93
C ARG A 97 -20.04 19.90 1.08
N ASP A 98 -19.89 19.93 -0.24
CA ASP A 98 -20.93 20.36 -1.17
C ASP A 98 -21.96 19.26 -1.50
N GLY A 99 -21.94 18.15 -0.75
CA GLY A 99 -22.94 17.09 -0.86
C GLY A 99 -22.65 16.06 -1.94
N GLU A 100 -21.41 16.01 -2.45
CA GLU A 100 -20.98 14.91 -3.29
C GLU A 100 -21.00 13.59 -2.52
N ARG A 101 -21.24 12.50 -3.25
CA ARG A 101 -21.22 11.15 -2.68
C ARG A 101 -19.78 10.84 -2.26
N PRO A 102 -19.58 10.01 -1.20
CA PRO A 102 -18.25 9.55 -0.85
C PRO A 102 -17.54 8.93 -2.06
N HIS A 103 -16.26 9.24 -2.23
CA HIS A 103 -15.45 8.78 -3.36
C HIS A 103 -13.98 8.62 -2.94
N PHE A 104 -13.20 7.85 -3.70
CA PHE A 104 -11.76 7.76 -3.48
C PHE A 104 -11.03 8.97 -4.04
N LYS A 105 -10.08 9.49 -3.27
CA LYS A 105 -9.12 10.48 -3.73
C LYS A 105 -8.21 9.85 -4.80
N GLY A 106 -8.34 10.26 -6.06
CA GLY A 106 -7.42 9.86 -7.14
C GLY A 106 -7.98 9.01 -8.30
N GLY A 107 -9.29 8.79 -8.39
CA GLY A 107 -9.90 8.12 -9.55
C GLY A 107 -9.91 6.58 -9.48
N ALA A 108 -10.07 6.04 -8.28
CA ALA A 108 -10.17 4.61 -8.00
C ALA A 108 -11.59 4.05 -8.24
N LEU A 109 -11.87 2.84 -7.72
CA LEU A 109 -13.19 2.21 -7.84
C LEU A 109 -14.33 3.09 -7.27
N ASP A 110 -15.58 2.91 -7.72
CA ASP A 110 -16.71 3.63 -7.13
C ASP A 110 -16.88 3.24 -5.65
N ALA A 111 -16.73 4.19 -4.73
CA ALA A 111 -16.77 3.94 -3.29
C ALA A 111 -18.14 3.39 -2.80
N SER A 112 -19.21 3.49 -3.60
CA SER A 112 -20.48 2.83 -3.31
C SER A 112 -20.42 1.30 -3.43
N ARG A 113 -19.38 0.75 -4.07
CA ARG A 113 -19.17 -0.70 -4.21
C ARG A 113 -18.52 -1.35 -2.99
N VAL A 114 -18.01 -0.56 -2.05
CA VAL A 114 -17.32 -1.07 -0.86
C VAL A 114 -18.08 -0.69 0.41
N ASN A 115 -18.03 -1.58 1.39
CA ASN A 115 -18.63 -1.31 2.69
C ASN A 115 -17.60 -0.67 3.63
N TRP A 116 -17.38 0.62 3.42
CA TRP A 116 -16.40 1.42 4.17
C TRP A 116 -16.86 1.84 5.57
N LEU A 117 -18.13 1.58 5.92
CA LEU A 117 -18.72 1.81 7.24
C LEU A 117 -18.75 0.54 8.11
N VAL A 118 -17.99 -0.50 7.76
CA VAL A 118 -17.93 -1.73 8.57
C VAL A 118 -16.52 -1.96 9.11
N LYS A 119 -16.46 -2.28 10.41
CA LYS A 119 -15.21 -2.69 11.08
C LYS A 119 -14.76 -4.03 10.50
N ALA A 120 -13.44 -4.20 10.30
CA ALA A 120 -12.89 -5.51 10.00
C ALA A 120 -13.33 -6.49 11.11
N SER A 121 -14.22 -7.40 10.73
CA SER A 121 -14.93 -8.41 11.56
C SER A 121 -15.58 -7.91 12.85
N SER A 122 -16.85 -7.51 12.78
CA SER A 122 -17.81 -7.91 13.82
C SER A 122 -18.55 -9.15 13.29
N SER A 123 -18.06 -10.34 13.66
CA SER A 123 -18.92 -11.53 13.62
C SER A 123 -20.06 -11.38 14.61
#